data_AF-A0A928V913-F1
#
_entry.id   AF-A0A928V913-F1
#
_cell.length_a   1.000
_cell.length_b   1.000
_cell.length_c   1.000
_cell.angle_alpha   90.00
_cell.angle_beta   90.00
_cell.angle_gamma   90.00
#
_symmetry.space_group_name_H-M   'P 1'
#
loop_
_entity.id
_entity.type
_entity.pdbx_description
1 polymer ?
#
loop_
_entity_poly.entity_id
_entity_poly.type
_entity_poly.pdbx_seq_one_letter_code
_entity_poly.pdbx_strand_id
1 'polypeptide(L)'
;MLDISFFELLVIAVVALVVIGPERLPEAVRGVSLWIGRFKRSLRETRSELERQIGADDIRRQLHNEEVMQSLEKTRREIEAAMRQNEAQIASLTQDTDATHTQPALPAPAEKTDTAATTDIATSVVAPTETPDSNKQPS
;
A
#
# COMPACT_ATOMS: atom_id res chain seq x y z
N MET A 1 -18.30 -23.88 -9.47
CA MET A 1 -17.27 -22.84 -9.30
C MET A 1 -17.60 -22.12 -7.98
N LEU A 2 -16.65 -21.44 -7.34
CA LEU A 2 -16.86 -20.80 -6.02
C LEU A 2 -16.58 -19.30 -6.13
N ASP A 3 -17.38 -18.64 -6.95
CA ASP A 3 -17.21 -17.25 -7.37
C ASP A 3 -17.74 -16.26 -6.31
N ILE A 4 -17.50 -16.58 -5.03
CA ILE A 4 -17.85 -15.76 -3.88
C ILE A 4 -17.20 -14.40 -4.04
N SER A 5 -18.05 -13.40 -4.30
CA SER A 5 -17.63 -12.02 -4.47
C SER A 5 -17.56 -11.32 -3.12
N PHE A 6 -16.74 -10.26 -3.00
CA PHE A 6 -16.63 -9.50 -1.73
C PHE A 6 -17.99 -9.02 -1.21
N PHE A 7 -18.88 -8.58 -2.11
CA PHE A 7 -20.25 -8.19 -1.76
C PHE A 7 -21.12 -9.35 -1.24
N GLU A 8 -20.91 -10.57 -1.70
CA GLU A 8 -21.65 -11.74 -1.22
C GLU A 8 -21.22 -12.09 0.22
N LEU A 9 -19.91 -12.09 0.49
CA LEU A 9 -19.37 -12.21 1.85
C LEU A 9 -19.87 -11.08 2.77
N LEU A 10 -19.98 -9.85 2.27
CA LEU A 10 -20.54 -8.72 3.03
C LEU A 10 -22.02 -8.97 3.38
N VAL A 11 -22.85 -9.41 2.42
CA VAL A 11 -24.27 -9.73 2.65
C VAL A 11 -24.42 -10.88 3.65
N ILE A 12 -23.63 -11.96 3.51
CA ILE A 12 -23.61 -13.08 4.46
C ILE A 12 -23.21 -12.60 5.86
N ALA A 13 -22.21 -11.72 5.97
CA ALA A 13 -21.79 -11.15 7.26
C ALA A 13 -22.90 -10.29 7.89
N VAL A 14 -23.61 -9.46 7.12
CA VAL A 14 -24.74 -8.66 7.63
C VAL A 14 -25.89 -9.57 8.07
N VAL A 15 -26.24 -10.60 7.30
CA VAL A 15 -27.27 -11.58 7.68
C VAL A 15 -26.87 -12.32 8.97
N ALA A 16 -25.61 -12.73 9.10
CA ALA A 16 -25.11 -13.36 10.32
C ALA A 16 -25.17 -12.41 11.53
N LEU A 17 -24.81 -11.13 11.37
CA LEU A 17 -24.92 -10.12 12.42
C LEU A 17 -26.37 -9.89 12.86
N VAL A 18 -27.36 -9.99 11.96
CA VAL A 18 -28.79 -9.86 12.29
C VAL A 18 -29.33 -11.12 12.96
N VAL A 19 -28.99 -12.32 12.47
CA VAL A 19 -29.54 -13.60 12.97
C VAL A 19 -28.91 -14.03 14.30
N ILE A 20 -27.60 -13.85 14.45
CA ILE A 20 -26.85 -14.25 15.66
C ILE A 20 -26.77 -13.08 16.66
N GLY A 21 -26.79 -11.84 16.18
CA GLY A 21 -26.53 -10.63 16.96
C GLY A 21 -25.05 -10.22 16.89
N PRO A 22 -24.75 -8.89 16.82
CA PRO A 22 -23.39 -8.40 16.64
C PRO A 22 -22.45 -8.72 17.82
N GLU A 23 -22.99 -8.87 19.02
CA GLU A 23 -22.23 -9.24 20.23
C GLU A 23 -21.88 -10.73 20.26
N ARG A 24 -22.70 -11.58 19.64
CA ARG A 24 -22.58 -13.05 19.69
C ARG A 24 -21.78 -13.63 18.54
N LEU A 25 -21.74 -12.98 17.38
CA LEU A 25 -20.89 -13.39 16.26
C LEU A 25 -19.39 -13.52 16.65
N PRO A 26 -18.74 -12.55 17.33
CA PRO A 26 -17.34 -12.69 17.74
C PRO A 26 -17.14 -13.77 18.83
N GLU A 27 -18.15 -14.05 19.65
CA GLU A 27 -18.14 -15.15 20.63
C GLU A 27 -18.20 -16.52 19.92
N ALA A 28 -19.09 -16.68 18.95
CA ALA A 28 -19.19 -17.88 18.12
C ALA A 28 -17.90 -18.12 17.29
N VAL A 29 -17.33 -17.07 16.68
CA VAL A 29 -16.06 -17.16 15.95
C VAL A 29 -14.90 -17.54 16.88
N ARG A 30 -14.86 -17.03 18.13
CA ARG A 30 -13.89 -17.49 19.14
C ARG A 30 -14.06 -18.98 19.46
N GLY A 31 -15.29 -19.46 19.66
CA GLY A 31 -15.58 -20.88 19.85
C GLY A 31 -15.08 -21.75 18.69
N VAL A 32 -15.50 -21.44 17.46
CA VAL A 32 -15.12 -22.21 16.26
C VAL A 32 -13.62 -22.15 15.99
N SER A 33 -12.97 -20.99 16.15
CA SER A 33 -11.52 -20.85 15.91
C SER A 33 -10.66 -21.56 16.96
N LEU A 34 -11.11 -21.69 18.21
CA LEU A 34 -10.46 -22.52 19.22
C LEU A 34 -10.51 -24.01 18.84
N TRP A 35 -11.64 -24.49 18.30
CA TRP A 35 -11.79 -25.86 17.82
C TRP A 35 -10.94 -26.12 16.56
N ILE A 36 -11.00 -25.23 15.56
CA ILE A 36 -10.19 -25.35 14.35
C ILE A 36 -8.68 -25.24 14.66
N GLY A 37 -8.30 -24.43 15.65
CA GLY A 37 -6.93 -24.32 16.14
C GLY A 37 -6.44 -25.60 16.82
N ARG A 38 -7.30 -26.27 17.60
CA ARG A 38 -7.03 -27.60 18.17
C ARG A 38 -6.84 -28.65 17.09
N PHE A 39 -7.76 -28.75 16.13
CA PHE A 39 -7.67 -29.69 15.01
C PHE A 39 -6.41 -29.46 14.16
N LYS A 40 -6.13 -28.19 13.82
CA LYS A 40 -4.90 -27.77 13.10
C LYS A 40 -3.62 -28.09 13.88
N ARG A 41 -3.67 -28.14 15.22
CA ARG A 41 -2.55 -28.60 16.06
C ARG A 41 -2.38 -30.11 15.99
N SER A 42 -3.46 -30.90 16.14
CA SER A 42 -3.39 -32.35 15.98
C SER A 42 -2.87 -32.76 14.59
N LEU A 43 -3.29 -32.08 13.52
CA LEU A 43 -2.74 -32.31 12.17
C LEU A 43 -1.25 -31.96 12.04
N ARG A 44 -0.71 -31.03 12.85
CA ARG A 44 0.74 -30.75 12.90
C ARG A 44 1.50 -31.83 13.66
N GLU A 45 0.94 -32.32 14.76
CA GLU A 45 1.51 -33.39 15.56
C GLU A 45 1.53 -34.70 14.75
N THR A 46 0.42 -35.06 14.08
CA THR A 46 0.37 -36.18 13.13
C THR A 46 1.33 -35.99 11.94
N ARG A 47 1.44 -34.78 11.35
CA ARG A 47 2.45 -34.52 10.30
C ARG A 47 3.88 -34.68 10.80
N SER A 48 4.18 -34.23 12.01
CA SER A 48 5.53 -34.34 12.60
C SER A 48 5.89 -35.79 12.98
N GLU A 49 4.91 -36.65 13.20
CA GLU A 49 5.09 -38.09 13.40
C GLU A 49 5.26 -38.81 12.05
N LEU A 50 4.39 -38.52 11.08
CA LEU A 50 4.48 -39.05 9.71
C LEU A 50 5.80 -38.68 9.06
N GLU A 51 6.22 -37.42 9.10
CA GLU A 51 7.48 -36.93 8.52
C GLU A 51 8.74 -37.54 9.19
N ARG A 52 8.57 -38.23 10.32
CA ARG A 52 9.61 -39.00 11.03
C ARG A 52 9.61 -40.50 10.76
N GLN A 53 8.54 -41.06 10.18
CA GLN A 53 8.40 -42.49 9.89
C GLN A 53 8.23 -42.79 8.39
N ILE A 54 7.74 -41.83 7.62
CA ILE A 54 7.58 -41.83 6.16
C ILE A 54 8.12 -40.49 5.67
N GLY A 55 9.33 -40.49 5.12
CA GLY A 55 10.11 -39.28 4.85
C GLY A 55 9.44 -38.33 3.86
N ALA A 56 8.73 -37.33 4.38
CA ALA A 56 8.15 -36.26 3.56
C ALA A 56 9.21 -35.29 3.02
N ASP A 57 10.49 -35.48 3.37
CA ASP A 57 11.65 -34.98 2.62
C ASP A 57 11.51 -35.25 1.12
N ASP A 58 11.03 -36.44 0.69
CA ASP A 58 10.91 -36.77 -0.74
C ASP A 58 9.84 -35.89 -1.43
N ILE A 59 8.67 -35.75 -0.81
CA ILE A 59 7.58 -34.90 -1.30
C ILE A 59 7.99 -33.41 -1.27
N ARG A 60 8.74 -32.98 -0.26
CA ARG A 60 9.34 -31.63 -0.23
C ARG A 60 10.39 -31.46 -1.33
N ARG A 61 11.25 -32.46 -1.60
CA ARG A 61 12.27 -32.41 -2.65
C ARG A 61 11.62 -32.23 -4.03
N GLN A 62 10.57 -33.01 -4.29
CA GLN A 62 9.85 -33.01 -5.57
C GLN A 62 9.08 -31.70 -5.80
N LEU A 63 8.45 -31.12 -4.78
CA LEU A 63 7.71 -29.85 -4.90
C LEU A 63 8.58 -28.59 -4.81
N HIS A 64 9.67 -28.61 -4.02
CA HIS A 64 10.39 -27.38 -3.64
C HIS A 64 11.67 -27.12 -4.45
N ASN A 65 12.19 -28.10 -5.19
CA ASN A 65 13.51 -27.99 -5.81
C ASN A 65 13.45 -27.57 -7.29
N GLU A 66 12.35 -27.86 -8.01
CA GLU A 66 12.25 -27.62 -9.46
C GLU A 66 11.23 -26.54 -9.81
N GLU A 67 9.96 -26.68 -9.39
CA GLU A 67 8.90 -25.72 -9.70
C GLU A 67 9.10 -24.36 -8.99
N VAL A 68 9.56 -24.37 -7.74
CA VAL A 68 9.83 -23.15 -6.95
C VAL A 68 11.03 -22.37 -7.49
N MET A 69 12.13 -23.03 -7.88
CA MET A 69 13.27 -22.30 -8.47
C MET A 69 12.93 -21.71 -9.84
N GLN A 70 12.27 -22.47 -10.71
CA GLN A 70 11.88 -21.97 -12.03
C GLN A 70 10.86 -20.83 -11.96
N SER A 71 9.91 -20.86 -11.02
CA SER A 71 8.97 -19.76 -10.81
C SER A 71 9.65 -18.53 -10.18
N LEU A 72 10.57 -18.68 -9.23
CA LEU A 72 11.38 -17.58 -8.70
C LEU A 72 12.27 -16.93 -9.77
N GLU A 73 12.88 -17.71 -10.65
CA GLU A 73 13.67 -17.18 -11.77
C GLU A 73 12.81 -16.41 -12.79
N LYS A 74 11.65 -16.95 -13.19
CA LYS A 74 10.71 -16.25 -14.06
C LYS A 74 10.25 -14.93 -13.43
N THR A 75 9.80 -14.99 -12.17
CA THR A 75 9.37 -13.81 -11.39
C THR A 75 10.48 -12.76 -11.28
N ARG A 76 11.75 -13.16 -11.06
CA ARG A 76 12.89 -12.23 -11.09
C ARG A 76 13.05 -11.55 -12.45
N ARG A 77 13.06 -12.32 -13.54
CA ARG A 77 13.24 -11.80 -14.91
C ARG A 77 12.09 -10.85 -15.30
N GLU A 78 10.87 -11.17 -14.88
CA GLU A 78 9.67 -10.34 -15.07
C GLU A 78 9.75 -9.03 -14.27
N ILE A 79 10.19 -9.08 -13.00
CA ILE A 79 10.43 -7.87 -12.18
C ILE A 79 11.57 -7.03 -12.75
N GLU A 80 12.69 -7.63 -13.16
CA GLU A 80 13.82 -6.91 -13.78
C GLU A 80 13.42 -6.26 -15.11
N ALA A 81 12.58 -6.93 -15.93
CA ALA A 81 12.03 -6.36 -17.15
C ALA A 81 11.05 -5.21 -16.86
N ALA A 82 10.14 -5.38 -15.91
CA ALA A 82 9.19 -4.34 -15.50
C ALA A 82 9.91 -3.10 -14.92
N MET A 83 10.92 -3.31 -14.08
CA MET A 83 11.78 -2.23 -13.56
C MET A 83 12.46 -1.47 -14.69
N ARG A 84 13.16 -2.16 -15.62
CA ARG A 84 13.80 -1.50 -16.77
C ARG A 84 12.81 -0.76 -17.67
N GLN A 85 11.61 -1.31 -17.87
CA GLN A 85 10.58 -0.66 -18.67
C GLN A 85 9.99 0.58 -17.96
N ASN A 86 9.91 0.56 -16.63
CA ASN A 86 9.47 1.72 -15.83
C ASN A 86 10.55 2.80 -15.78
N GLU A 87 11.81 2.41 -15.56
CA GLU A 87 12.99 3.29 -15.54
C GLU A 87 13.22 3.96 -16.91
N ALA A 88 13.01 3.22 -18.02
CA ALA A 88 13.04 3.79 -19.37
C ALA A 88 11.90 4.80 -19.64
N GLN A 89 10.69 4.54 -19.13
CA GLN A 89 9.58 5.50 -19.21
C GLN A 89 9.84 6.76 -18.39
N ILE A 90 10.38 6.61 -17.17
CA ILE A 90 10.76 7.74 -16.32
C ILE A 90 11.89 8.55 -16.97
N ALA A 91 12.87 7.88 -17.59
CA ALA A 91 13.95 8.53 -18.34
C ALA A 91 13.41 9.34 -19.53
N SER A 92 12.50 8.79 -20.35
CA SER A 92 11.92 9.54 -21.47
C SER A 92 11.06 10.72 -21.00
N LEU A 93 10.22 10.53 -19.96
CA LEU A 93 9.44 11.62 -19.35
C LEU A 93 10.33 12.75 -18.79
N THR A 94 11.49 12.40 -18.23
CA THR A 94 12.47 13.39 -17.75
C THR A 94 13.14 14.11 -18.92
N GLN A 95 13.52 13.37 -19.97
CA GLN A 95 14.18 13.92 -21.15
C GLN A 95 13.28 14.87 -21.96
N ASP A 96 11.98 14.59 -22.07
CA ASP A 96 11.00 15.51 -22.68
C ASP A 96 10.77 16.77 -21.81
N THR A 97 11.05 16.72 -20.51
CA THR A 97 10.87 17.85 -19.58
C THR A 97 12.03 18.87 -19.64
N ASP A 98 13.27 18.43 -19.90
CA ASP A 98 14.43 19.32 -20.10
C ASP A 98 14.43 20.01 -21.49
N ALA A 99 13.59 19.54 -22.42
CA ALA A 99 13.71 19.83 -23.86
C ALA A 99 12.67 20.82 -24.45
N THR A 100 11.94 21.60 -23.64
CA THR A 100 11.14 22.75 -24.16
C THR A 100 11.10 23.95 -23.21
N HIS A 101 12.11 24.80 -23.30
CA HIS A 101 11.97 26.23 -22.93
C HIS A 101 12.48 27.15 -24.04
N THR A 102 11.70 27.28 -25.11
CA THR A 102 11.84 28.32 -26.15
C THR A 102 10.51 28.44 -26.90
N GLN A 103 9.79 29.56 -26.71
CA GLN A 103 8.60 29.91 -27.50
C GLN A 103 8.66 31.39 -27.93
N PRO A 104 9.25 31.71 -29.10
CA PRO A 104 9.37 33.09 -29.57
C PRO A 104 8.13 33.57 -30.35
N ALA A 105 7.37 34.45 -29.71
CA ALA A 105 6.77 35.67 -30.28
C ALA A 105 6.04 35.66 -31.66
N LEU A 106 4.70 35.83 -31.56
CA LEU A 106 3.90 36.89 -32.25
C LEU A 106 3.62 36.74 -33.79
N PRO A 107 2.71 37.53 -34.43
CA PRO A 107 2.32 38.92 -34.12
C PRO A 107 0.81 39.29 -34.09
N ALA A 108 0.59 40.58 -33.80
CA ALA A 108 -0.58 41.44 -34.06
C ALA A 108 -1.63 41.64 -32.93
N PRO A 109 -2.15 42.87 -32.74
CA PRO A 109 -1.42 44.15 -32.87
C PRO A 109 -1.73 45.21 -31.78
N ALA A 110 -0.83 46.21 -31.71
CA ALA A 110 -0.98 47.53 -31.08
C ALA A 110 -1.06 47.62 -29.54
N GLU A 111 0.01 48.17 -28.96
CA GLU A 111 0.00 48.84 -27.65
C GLU A 111 -0.97 50.04 -27.64
N LYS A 112 -1.46 50.41 -26.46
CA LYS A 112 -1.24 51.78 -25.91
C LYS A 112 -1.07 51.74 -24.39
N THR A 113 0.14 52.03 -23.94
CA THR A 113 0.54 52.29 -22.55
C THR A 113 0.29 53.75 -22.21
N ASP A 114 -0.45 54.06 -21.14
CA ASP A 114 -0.41 55.32 -20.38
C ASP A 114 -1.38 55.24 -19.18
N THR A 115 -1.20 55.86 -18.00
CA THR A 115 -0.11 56.68 -17.44
C THR A 115 -0.08 56.50 -15.90
N ALA A 116 1.11 56.55 -15.27
CA ALA A 116 1.35 56.97 -13.86
C ALA A 116 0.69 56.18 -12.70
N ALA A 117 1.13 56.34 -11.43
CA ALA A 117 2.45 56.61 -10.84
C ALA A 117 2.34 56.43 -9.30
N THR A 118 3.47 56.47 -8.59
CA THR A 118 3.59 56.92 -7.18
C THR A 118 2.66 56.21 -6.16
N THR A 119 3.12 55.16 -5.46
CA THR A 119 3.91 55.28 -4.21
C THR A 119 3.18 56.05 -3.10
N ASP A 120 2.79 55.36 -2.02
CA ASP A 120 3.07 55.88 -0.67
C ASP A 120 3.17 54.78 0.40
N ILE A 121 3.69 55.18 1.56
CA ILE A 121 3.87 54.50 2.87
C ILE A 121 2.84 53.41 3.23
N ALA A 122 3.19 52.24 3.80
CA ALA A 122 4.13 51.86 4.87
C ALA A 122 3.60 52.00 6.32
N THR A 123 3.80 50.92 7.08
CA THR A 123 3.78 50.83 8.56
C THR A 123 2.46 51.06 9.33
N SER A 124 1.91 49.96 9.87
CA SER A 124 1.60 49.92 11.31
C SER A 124 2.01 48.56 11.89
N VAL A 125 2.85 48.58 12.91
CA VAL A 125 3.32 47.43 13.72
C VAL A 125 2.77 47.62 15.15
N VAL A 126 3.07 46.71 16.10
CA VAL A 126 2.70 46.76 17.55
C VAL A 126 1.25 46.29 17.79
N ALA A 127 0.93 45.12 18.38
CA ALA A 127 1.63 44.20 19.32
C ALA A 127 1.85 44.78 20.73
N PRO A 128 2.40 44.04 21.73
CA PRO A 128 2.47 42.59 21.94
C PRO A 128 1.14 42.10 22.59
N THR A 129 0.94 41.40 23.72
CA THR A 129 1.72 40.71 24.81
C THR A 129 0.71 39.76 25.50
N GLU A 130 1.00 38.72 26.30
CA GLU A 130 2.25 38.13 26.85
C GLU A 130 2.24 36.60 26.69
N THR A 131 3.42 35.98 26.81
CA THR A 131 3.59 34.59 27.31
C THR A 131 4.78 34.60 28.28
N PRO A 132 4.64 34.02 29.49
CA PRO A 132 5.63 33.03 29.94
C PRO A 132 4.91 31.70 30.30
N ASP A 133 5.24 30.56 29.72
CA ASP A 133 6.53 29.84 29.76
C ASP A 133 6.85 29.21 31.12
N SER A 134 6.82 27.87 31.15
CA SER A 134 7.88 27.07 31.78
C SER A 134 7.73 25.59 31.38
N ASN A 135 8.46 25.16 30.35
CA ASN A 135 8.77 23.73 30.15
C ASN A 135 10.27 23.49 30.32
N LYS A 136 10.66 22.82 31.41
CA LYS A 136 12.02 22.28 31.54
C LYS A 136 12.05 21.00 32.39
N GLN A 137 12.07 19.87 31.67
CA GLN A 137 13.04 18.76 31.68
C GLN A 137 13.95 18.48 32.93
N PRO A 138 14.55 17.28 33.04
CA PRO A 138 14.42 16.45 34.25
C PRO A 138 15.70 16.31 35.07
N SER A 139 15.60 15.56 36.16
CA SER A 139 16.69 14.79 36.80
C SER A 139 16.12 13.55 37.45
#